data_AF-A0A432R2L4-F1
#
_entry.id   AF-A0A432R2L4-F1
#
_cell.length_a   1.000
_cell.length_b   1.000
_cell.length_c   1.000
_cell.angle_alpha   90.00
_cell.angle_beta   90.00
_cell.angle_gamma   90.00
#
_symmetry.space_group_name_H-M   'P 1'
#
loop_
_entity.id
_entity.type
_entity.pdbx_description
1 polymer ?
#
loop_
_entity_poly.entity_id
_entity_poly.type
_entity_poly.pdbx_seq_one_letter_code
_entity_poly.pdbx_strand_id
1 'polypeptide(L)'
;MQYLKGKLSEPQDFAMLFDVIKERGTAGKITVTLPYGVEELSLCYDGSKVYVEALEELPPDFAVKRFIEKWVLSGTRPVFVLHDAQGCSGNYVGTLPEEELFKIVEDPRLKSVKKLPESFIIKSMDVSKFPPALVSYWTTKKPLMKKDLHRIGISVVDFIRLMEEGAVDIEPYSYQEAMPLKARVVVISLLLLSFLYLLLPVNLLKFSDLKLLDALNWALREKVVDDEVERKKLPVTDCLGRKLWLVEDAVVSSGLDGQLGTGDDRRKPLPRSGYTPFFAIPVK
;
A
#
# COMPACT_ATOMS: atom_id res chain seq x y z
N MET A 1 -29.38 -25.23 -5.91
CA MET A 1 -28.30 -26.04 -5.26
C MET A 1 -26.99 -25.68 -5.94
N GLN A 2 -25.87 -25.54 -5.23
CA GLN A 2 -24.56 -25.33 -5.89
C GLN A 2 -24.13 -26.64 -6.57
N TYR A 3 -23.69 -26.56 -7.82
CA TYR A 3 -23.26 -27.76 -8.54
C TYR A 3 -21.90 -27.64 -9.25
N LEU A 4 -21.36 -26.42 -9.43
CA LEU A 4 -20.00 -26.23 -9.95
C LEU A 4 -19.32 -25.04 -9.28
N LYS A 5 -18.01 -25.15 -9.04
CA LYS A 5 -17.18 -24.05 -8.54
C LYS A 5 -15.78 -24.17 -9.11
N GLY A 6 -15.19 -23.05 -9.48
CA GLY A 6 -13.86 -23.01 -10.06
C GLY A 6 -13.26 -21.62 -10.08
N LYS A 7 -12.23 -21.44 -10.93
CA LYS A 7 -11.59 -20.16 -11.18
C LYS A 7 -11.60 -19.87 -12.67
N LEU A 8 -11.82 -18.61 -13.05
CA LEU A 8 -11.69 -18.18 -14.44
C LEU A 8 -10.29 -17.61 -14.68
N SER A 9 -9.77 -17.83 -15.88
CA SER A 9 -8.46 -17.33 -16.30
C SER A 9 -8.60 -16.04 -17.09
N GLU A 10 -9.57 -15.99 -18.02
CA GLU A 10 -9.78 -14.86 -18.92
C GLU A 10 -11.28 -14.49 -19.02
N PRO A 11 -11.63 -13.21 -19.30
CA PRO A 11 -13.02 -12.78 -19.49
C PRO A 11 -13.84 -13.66 -20.45
N GLN A 12 -13.20 -14.17 -21.49
CA GLN A 12 -13.80 -15.04 -22.50
C GLN A 12 -14.33 -16.36 -21.92
N ASP A 13 -13.80 -16.82 -20.78
CA ASP A 13 -14.26 -18.04 -20.10
C ASP A 13 -15.72 -17.93 -19.62
N PHE A 14 -16.31 -16.72 -19.59
CA PHE A 14 -17.74 -16.56 -19.32
C PHE A 14 -18.61 -17.35 -20.30
N ALA A 15 -18.24 -17.42 -21.58
CA ALA A 15 -19.00 -18.18 -22.59
C ALA A 15 -19.15 -19.65 -22.21
N MET A 16 -18.08 -20.27 -21.73
CA MET A 16 -18.09 -21.66 -21.29
C MET A 16 -19.05 -21.88 -20.11
N LEU A 17 -19.20 -20.90 -19.21
CA LEU A 17 -20.12 -21.02 -18.08
C LEU A 17 -21.58 -21.02 -18.53
N PHE A 18 -21.93 -20.25 -19.56
CA PHE A 18 -23.28 -20.23 -20.13
C PHE A 18 -23.57 -21.52 -20.91
N ASP A 19 -22.60 -22.04 -21.66
CA ASP A 19 -22.76 -23.33 -22.36
C ASP A 19 -23.09 -24.46 -21.39
N VAL A 20 -22.39 -24.52 -20.24
CA VAL A 20 -22.66 -25.51 -19.18
C VAL A 20 -24.08 -25.37 -18.60
N ILE A 21 -24.59 -24.15 -18.46
CA ILE A 21 -25.97 -23.92 -18.01
C ILE A 21 -26.97 -24.38 -19.08
N LYS A 22 -26.72 -24.05 -20.35
CA LYS A 22 -27.58 -24.40 -21.48
C LYS A 22 -27.68 -25.90 -21.71
N GLU A 23 -26.57 -26.63 -21.63
CA GLU A 23 -26.54 -28.09 -21.78
C GLU A 23 -27.41 -28.79 -20.74
N ARG A 24 -27.57 -28.21 -19.55
CA ARG A 24 -28.47 -28.73 -18.51
C ARG A 24 -29.95 -28.45 -18.77
N GLY A 25 -30.28 -27.56 -19.71
CA GLY A 25 -31.67 -27.22 -20.05
C GLY A 25 -32.45 -26.53 -18.93
N THR A 26 -31.76 -25.98 -17.93
CA THR A 26 -32.34 -25.36 -16.73
C THR A 26 -31.93 -23.90 -16.60
N ALA A 27 -32.76 -23.09 -15.94
CA ALA A 27 -32.32 -21.79 -15.47
C ALA A 27 -31.14 -21.94 -14.50
N GLY A 28 -30.15 -21.07 -14.60
CA GLY A 28 -28.91 -21.16 -13.84
C GLY A 28 -28.42 -19.80 -13.36
N LYS A 29 -27.84 -19.75 -12.16
CA LYS A 29 -27.19 -18.56 -11.61
C LYS A 29 -25.67 -18.77 -11.60
N ILE A 30 -24.96 -17.82 -12.19
CA ILE A 30 -23.51 -17.66 -12.14
C ILE A 30 -23.21 -16.57 -11.13
N THR A 31 -22.41 -16.86 -10.12
CA THR A 31 -21.86 -15.85 -9.21
C THR A 31 -20.35 -15.83 -9.37
N VAL A 32 -19.80 -14.65 -9.69
CA VAL A 32 -18.37 -14.44 -9.90
C VAL A 32 -17.84 -13.42 -8.92
N THR A 33 -16.83 -13.80 -8.13
CA THR A 33 -16.29 -12.98 -7.05
C THR A 33 -14.80 -12.73 -7.26
N LEU A 34 -14.36 -11.49 -7.12
CA LEU A 34 -12.94 -11.15 -7.08
C LEU A 34 -12.38 -11.43 -5.67
N PRO A 35 -11.31 -12.23 -5.51
CA PRO A 35 -10.88 -12.74 -4.19
C PRO A 35 -10.38 -11.67 -3.19
N TYR A 36 -10.06 -10.46 -3.65
CA TYR A 36 -9.52 -9.38 -2.82
C TYR A 36 -10.30 -8.05 -2.92
N GLY A 37 -11.31 -7.99 -3.79
CA GLY A 37 -12.25 -6.89 -3.88
C GLY A 37 -13.60 -7.42 -3.44
N VAL A 38 -14.32 -6.71 -2.57
CA VAL A 38 -15.68 -7.10 -2.12
C VAL A 38 -16.69 -6.88 -3.25
N GLU A 39 -16.36 -7.36 -4.45
CA GLU A 39 -17.07 -7.10 -5.67
C GLU A 39 -17.44 -8.43 -6.29
N GLU A 40 -18.74 -8.57 -6.47
CA GLU A 40 -19.40 -9.76 -6.94
C GLU A 40 -20.29 -9.35 -8.11
N LEU A 41 -20.24 -10.15 -9.17
CA LEU A 41 -21.17 -10.09 -10.28
C LEU A 41 -21.99 -11.37 -10.26
N SER A 42 -23.30 -11.23 -10.12
CA SER A 42 -24.24 -12.34 -10.18
C SER A 42 -25.07 -12.23 -11.45
N LEU A 43 -25.05 -13.26 -12.28
CA LEU A 43 -25.80 -13.37 -13.54
C LEU A 43 -26.78 -14.54 -13.43
N CYS A 44 -28.05 -14.34 -13.77
CA CYS A 44 -29.03 -15.42 -13.84
C CYS A 44 -29.56 -15.57 -15.26
N TYR A 45 -29.49 -16.78 -15.79
CA TYR A 45 -30.00 -17.12 -17.12
C TYR A 45 -31.27 -17.93 -16.99
N ASP A 46 -32.35 -17.51 -17.67
CA ASP A 46 -33.65 -18.18 -17.64
C ASP A 46 -33.94 -19.06 -18.87
N GLY A 47 -32.99 -19.18 -19.80
CA GLY A 47 -33.19 -19.82 -21.11
C GLY A 47 -33.36 -18.84 -22.27
N SER A 48 -33.55 -17.55 -21.99
CA SER A 48 -33.74 -16.51 -23.01
C SER A 48 -32.96 -15.22 -22.75
N LYS A 49 -32.86 -14.81 -21.48
CA LYS A 49 -32.27 -13.54 -21.06
C LYS A 49 -31.30 -13.74 -19.92
N VAL A 50 -30.33 -12.84 -19.83
CA VAL A 50 -29.42 -12.75 -18.69
C VAL A 50 -29.87 -11.61 -17.78
N TYR A 51 -30.18 -11.94 -16.54
CA TYR A 51 -30.51 -11.00 -15.48
C TYR A 51 -29.23 -10.67 -14.72
N VAL A 52 -28.94 -9.38 -14.53
CA VAL A 52 -27.71 -8.91 -13.89
C VAL A 52 -28.03 -8.39 -12.50
N GLU A 53 -27.37 -8.96 -11.50
CA GLU A 53 -27.37 -8.52 -10.11
C GLU A 53 -26.02 -7.86 -9.83
N ALA A 54 -26.07 -6.58 -9.47
CA ALA A 54 -24.90 -5.77 -9.15
C ALA A 54 -25.12 -5.08 -7.80
N LEU A 55 -24.03 -4.88 -7.05
CA LEU A 55 -24.05 -4.22 -5.74
C LEU A 55 -24.49 -2.74 -5.80
N GLU A 56 -24.44 -2.12 -6.97
CA GLU A 56 -24.80 -0.73 -7.20
C GLU A 56 -25.91 -0.70 -8.28
N GLU A 57 -26.90 0.21 -8.17
CA GLU A 57 -28.02 0.41 -9.13
C GLU A 57 -27.54 0.99 -10.49
N LEU A 58 -26.52 0.38 -11.07
CA LEU A 58 -25.93 0.74 -12.35
C LEU A 58 -26.66 0.03 -13.49
N PRO A 59 -26.70 0.64 -14.70
CA PRO A 59 -27.16 -0.05 -15.89
C PRO A 59 -26.46 -1.42 -16.05
N PRO A 60 -27.20 -2.50 -16.44
CA PRO A 60 -26.65 -3.86 -16.52
C PRO A 60 -25.37 -3.98 -17.35
N ASP A 61 -25.32 -3.30 -18.51
CA ASP A 61 -24.16 -3.29 -19.40
C ASP A 61 -22.93 -2.65 -18.71
N PHE A 62 -23.16 -1.53 -18.02
CA PHE A 62 -22.12 -0.80 -17.31
C PHE A 62 -21.59 -1.57 -16.10
N ALA A 63 -22.47 -2.25 -15.36
CA ALA A 63 -22.09 -3.10 -14.23
C ALA A 63 -21.16 -4.24 -14.67
N VAL A 64 -21.50 -4.92 -15.77
CA VAL A 64 -20.66 -5.98 -16.35
C VAL A 64 -19.32 -5.41 -16.82
N LYS A 65 -19.33 -4.33 -17.63
CA LYS A 65 -18.09 -3.68 -18.11
C LYS A 65 -17.15 -3.34 -16.95
N ARG A 66 -17.68 -2.69 -15.90
CA ARG A 66 -16.90 -2.32 -14.71
C ARG A 66 -16.30 -3.52 -14.01
N PHE A 67 -17.07 -4.59 -13.82
CA PHE A 67 -16.58 -5.82 -13.18
C PHE A 67 -15.43 -6.45 -14.01
N ILE A 68 -15.63 -6.60 -15.31
CA ILE A 68 -14.62 -7.19 -16.22
C ILE A 68 -13.36 -6.33 -16.27
N GLU A 69 -13.48 -5.01 -16.35
CA GLU A 69 -12.34 -4.10 -16.33
C GLU A 69 -11.54 -4.19 -15.04
N LYS A 70 -12.21 -4.28 -13.90
CA LYS A 70 -11.56 -4.48 -12.60
C LYS A 70 -10.90 -5.84 -12.48
N TRP A 71 -11.53 -6.90 -13.00
CA TRP A 71 -10.88 -8.20 -13.11
C TRP A 71 -9.58 -8.09 -13.90
N VAL A 72 -9.63 -7.54 -15.12
CA VAL A 72 -8.44 -7.36 -15.98
C VAL A 72 -7.35 -6.56 -15.26
N LEU A 73 -7.71 -5.47 -14.58
CA LEU A 73 -6.77 -4.63 -13.84
C LEU A 73 -6.17 -5.33 -12.62
N SER A 74 -6.96 -6.13 -11.89
CA SER A 74 -6.50 -6.83 -10.68
C SER A 74 -5.41 -7.86 -10.96
N GLY A 75 -5.41 -8.45 -12.18
CA GLY A 75 -4.53 -9.58 -12.51
C GLY A 75 -4.80 -10.84 -11.67
N THR A 76 -5.92 -10.89 -10.96
CA THR A 76 -6.33 -12.03 -10.13
C THR A 76 -7.33 -12.90 -10.87
N ARG A 77 -7.34 -14.20 -10.55
CA ARG A 77 -8.33 -15.13 -11.10
C ARG A 77 -9.59 -15.11 -10.24
N PRO A 78 -10.74 -14.63 -10.75
CA PRO A 78 -11.98 -14.64 -10.00
C PRO A 78 -12.45 -16.06 -9.77
N VAL A 79 -13.16 -16.24 -8.67
CA VAL A 79 -13.81 -17.51 -8.32
C VAL A 79 -15.23 -17.45 -8.84
N PHE A 80 -15.65 -18.48 -9.56
CA PHE A 80 -17.04 -18.61 -10.00
C PHE A 80 -17.74 -19.73 -9.25
N VAL A 81 -19.05 -19.59 -9.09
CA VAL A 81 -19.95 -20.60 -8.54
C VAL A 81 -21.19 -20.67 -9.43
N LEU A 82 -21.57 -21.89 -9.83
CA LEU A 82 -22.82 -22.16 -10.54
C LEU A 82 -23.86 -22.77 -9.60
N HIS A 83 -25.06 -22.25 -9.66
CA HIS A 83 -26.21 -22.70 -8.90
C HIS A 83 -27.39 -23.01 -9.83
N ASP A 84 -28.12 -24.08 -9.52
CA ASP A 84 -29.43 -24.29 -10.16
C ASP A 84 -30.36 -23.16 -9.71
N ALA A 85 -31.06 -22.55 -10.66
CA ALA A 85 -32.07 -21.54 -10.38
C ALA A 85 -33.45 -22.13 -10.68
N GLN A 86 -34.39 -22.03 -9.73
CA GLN A 86 -35.81 -22.34 -9.99
C GLN A 86 -36.52 -21.20 -10.75
N GLY A 87 -35.80 -20.11 -11.03
CA GLY A 87 -36.23 -18.91 -11.75
C GLY A 87 -35.33 -17.72 -11.40
N CYS A 88 -35.35 -16.68 -12.24
CA CYS A 88 -34.62 -15.44 -12.01
C CYS A 88 -35.50 -14.38 -11.31
N SER A 89 -36.13 -14.73 -10.19
CA SER A 89 -37.04 -13.86 -9.42
C SER A 89 -36.36 -13.04 -8.31
N GLY A 90 -35.12 -12.61 -8.54
CA GLY A 90 -34.27 -11.90 -7.57
C GLY A 90 -34.26 -10.38 -7.76
N ASN A 91 -33.52 -9.69 -6.89
CA ASN A 91 -33.27 -8.24 -6.99
C ASN A 91 -32.24 -7.96 -8.11
N TYR A 92 -32.67 -8.12 -9.35
CA TYR A 92 -31.85 -7.82 -10.52
C TYR A 92 -32.00 -6.36 -10.91
N VAL A 93 -30.89 -5.72 -11.29
CA VAL A 93 -30.86 -4.31 -11.69
C VAL A 93 -31.43 -4.14 -13.10
N GLY A 94 -31.39 -5.21 -13.92
CA GLY A 94 -32.05 -5.28 -15.22
C GLY A 94 -31.67 -6.53 -15.99
N THR A 95 -32.04 -6.55 -17.27
CA THR A 95 -31.73 -7.63 -18.21
C THR A 95 -30.72 -7.17 -19.25
N LEU A 96 -29.78 -8.05 -19.60
CA LEU A 96 -28.81 -7.88 -20.67
C LEU A 96 -28.99 -9.02 -21.68
N PRO A 97 -29.10 -8.74 -22.99
CA PRO A 97 -29.06 -9.78 -24.01
C PRO A 97 -27.74 -10.54 -23.97
N GLU A 98 -27.79 -11.84 -24.24
CA GLU A 98 -26.59 -12.69 -24.26
C GLU A 98 -25.53 -12.18 -25.25
N GLU A 99 -25.96 -11.75 -26.43
CA GLU A 99 -25.06 -11.17 -27.45
C GLU A 99 -24.32 -9.93 -26.96
N GLU A 100 -24.97 -9.09 -26.14
CA GLU A 100 -24.33 -7.90 -25.58
C GLU A 100 -23.33 -8.26 -24.48
N LEU A 101 -23.64 -9.25 -23.66
CA LEU A 101 -22.71 -9.79 -22.68
C LEU A 101 -21.43 -10.30 -23.38
N PHE A 102 -21.57 -11.06 -24.46
CA PHE A 102 -20.42 -11.54 -25.23
C PHE A 102 -19.63 -10.42 -25.89
N LYS A 103 -20.31 -9.42 -26.46
CA LYS A 103 -19.63 -8.22 -26.97
C LYS A 103 -18.77 -7.52 -25.90
N ILE A 104 -19.21 -7.53 -24.64
CA ILE A 104 -18.45 -6.95 -23.52
C ILE A 104 -17.24 -7.82 -23.16
N VAL A 105 -17.42 -9.12 -22.94
CA VAL A 105 -16.33 -10.00 -22.47
C VAL A 105 -15.31 -10.33 -23.56
N GLU A 106 -15.70 -10.25 -24.83
CA GLU A 106 -14.84 -10.48 -25.99
C GLU A 106 -14.24 -9.19 -26.57
N ASP A 107 -14.52 -8.01 -25.99
CA ASP A 107 -14.01 -6.74 -26.55
C ASP A 107 -12.47 -6.76 -26.58
N PRO A 108 -11.84 -6.66 -27.78
CA PRO A 108 -10.38 -6.70 -27.91
C PRO A 108 -9.68 -5.57 -27.16
N ARG A 109 -10.37 -4.46 -26.89
CA ARG A 109 -9.86 -3.30 -26.15
C ARG A 109 -9.63 -3.60 -24.67
N LEU A 110 -10.19 -4.68 -24.13
CA LEU A 110 -9.87 -5.15 -22.77
C LEU A 110 -8.37 -5.35 -22.56
N LYS A 111 -7.64 -5.78 -23.59
CA LYS A 111 -6.17 -5.93 -23.56
C LYS A 111 -5.45 -4.58 -23.44
N SER A 112 -6.09 -3.48 -23.86
CA SER A 112 -5.56 -2.12 -23.81
C SER A 112 -5.87 -1.40 -22.50
N VAL A 113 -6.79 -1.90 -21.66
CA VAL A 113 -7.12 -1.32 -20.35
C VAL A 113 -5.89 -1.14 -19.46
N LYS A 114 -4.94 -2.10 -19.51
CA LYS A 114 -3.67 -2.02 -18.77
C LYS A 114 -2.69 -0.99 -19.33
N LYS A 115 -2.82 -0.61 -20.61
CA LYS A 115 -1.94 0.36 -21.27
C LYS A 115 -2.32 1.80 -20.94
N LEU A 116 -3.56 2.04 -20.53
CA LEU A 116 -4.02 3.37 -20.15
C LEU A 116 -3.27 3.83 -18.87
N PRO A 117 -2.64 5.01 -18.88
CA PRO A 117 -1.92 5.53 -17.73
C PRO A 117 -2.84 5.66 -16.50
N GLU A 118 -2.28 5.46 -15.30
CA GLU A 118 -3.06 5.49 -14.06
C GLU A 118 -3.62 6.90 -13.75
N SER A 119 -2.89 7.92 -14.19
CA SER A 119 -3.28 9.33 -14.12
C SER A 119 -2.94 10.02 -15.43
N PHE A 120 -3.82 10.88 -15.91
CA PHE A 120 -3.65 11.58 -17.19
C PHE A 120 -4.39 12.92 -17.22
N ILE A 121 -3.96 13.82 -18.09
CA ILE A 121 -4.67 15.07 -18.42
C ILE A 121 -5.33 14.90 -19.78
N ILE A 122 -6.58 15.32 -19.90
CA ILE A 122 -7.31 15.36 -21.17
C ILE A 122 -6.89 16.61 -21.94
N LYS A 123 -6.22 16.43 -23.09
CA LYS A 123 -5.74 17.51 -23.97
C LYS A 123 -6.86 18.09 -24.81
N SER A 124 -7.65 17.23 -25.44
CA SER A 124 -8.78 17.58 -26.28
C SER A 124 -9.94 16.60 -26.07
N MET A 125 -11.15 17.07 -26.30
CA MET A 125 -12.37 16.29 -26.13
C MET A 125 -13.47 16.80 -27.06
N ASP A 126 -14.13 15.89 -27.76
CA ASP A 126 -15.43 16.14 -28.40
C ASP A 126 -16.54 16.07 -27.34
N VAL A 127 -16.91 17.23 -26.81
CA VAL A 127 -17.89 17.39 -25.73
C VAL A 127 -19.23 16.68 -26.01
N SER A 128 -19.62 16.53 -27.28
CA SER A 128 -20.90 15.92 -27.65
C SER A 128 -20.98 14.42 -27.35
N LYS A 129 -19.83 13.74 -27.20
CA LYS A 129 -19.74 12.28 -27.01
C LYS A 129 -19.53 11.83 -25.56
N PHE A 130 -19.40 12.76 -24.61
CA PHE A 130 -19.03 12.44 -23.23
C PHE A 130 -20.10 12.85 -22.20
N PRO A 131 -20.19 12.15 -21.06
CA PRO A 131 -21.05 12.54 -19.96
C PRO A 131 -20.75 13.97 -19.48
N PRO A 132 -21.78 14.76 -19.08
CA PRO A 132 -21.58 16.13 -18.59
C PRO A 132 -20.59 16.25 -17.42
N ALA A 133 -20.52 15.22 -16.57
CA ALA A 133 -19.58 15.16 -15.46
C ALA A 133 -18.11 15.13 -15.92
N LEU A 134 -17.80 14.43 -17.02
CA LEU A 134 -16.44 14.37 -17.56
C LEU A 134 -16.06 15.68 -18.23
N VAL A 135 -17.00 16.27 -18.98
CA VAL A 135 -16.83 17.57 -19.62
C VAL A 135 -16.55 18.64 -18.57
N SER A 136 -17.35 18.66 -17.48
CA SER A 136 -17.12 19.56 -16.35
C SER A 136 -15.74 19.31 -15.73
N TYR A 137 -15.35 18.06 -15.50
CA TYR A 137 -14.03 17.75 -14.96
C TYR A 137 -12.90 18.28 -15.86
N TRP A 138 -13.00 18.05 -17.17
CA TRP A 138 -12.03 18.52 -18.15
C TRP A 138 -11.84 20.05 -18.12
N THR A 139 -12.92 20.83 -17.97
CA THR A 139 -12.80 22.31 -17.85
C THR A 139 -11.98 22.77 -16.65
N THR A 140 -11.88 21.94 -15.60
CA THR A 140 -11.04 22.25 -14.43
C THR A 140 -9.54 22.03 -14.65
N LYS A 141 -9.14 21.44 -15.79
CA LYS A 141 -7.75 21.12 -16.17
C LYS A 141 -6.97 20.35 -15.10
N LYS A 142 -7.66 19.49 -14.33
CA LYS A 142 -7.04 18.64 -13.31
C LYS A 142 -6.68 17.28 -13.88
N PRO A 143 -5.64 16.61 -13.34
CA PRO A 143 -5.31 15.25 -13.71
C PRO A 143 -6.40 14.29 -13.25
N LEU A 144 -6.89 13.46 -14.16
CA LEU A 144 -7.89 12.44 -13.92
C LEU A 144 -7.22 11.10 -13.62
N MET A 145 -7.69 10.40 -12.59
CA MET A 145 -7.26 9.01 -12.35
C MET A 145 -8.13 8.05 -13.17
N LYS A 146 -7.52 7.00 -13.72
CA LYS A 146 -8.22 5.94 -14.48
C LYS A 146 -9.41 5.36 -13.70
N LYS A 147 -9.24 5.13 -12.39
CA LYS A 147 -10.31 4.60 -11.51
C LYS A 147 -11.52 5.53 -11.37
N ASP A 148 -11.35 6.83 -11.60
CA ASP A 148 -12.44 7.82 -11.45
C ASP A 148 -13.32 7.89 -12.70
N LEU A 149 -12.91 7.29 -13.83
CA LEU A 149 -13.74 7.19 -15.04
C LEU A 149 -15.11 6.55 -14.74
N HIS A 150 -15.13 5.47 -13.95
CA HIS A 150 -16.38 4.81 -13.55
C HIS A 150 -17.30 5.72 -12.76
N ARG A 151 -16.75 6.54 -11.86
CA ARG A 151 -17.52 7.49 -11.05
C ARG A 151 -18.14 8.60 -11.89
N ILE A 152 -17.52 8.90 -13.02
CA ILE A 152 -17.96 9.92 -13.97
C ILE A 152 -18.93 9.34 -15.01
N GLY A 153 -19.22 8.04 -14.94
CA GLY A 153 -20.22 7.37 -15.78
C GLY A 153 -19.70 6.89 -17.12
N ILE A 154 -18.39 6.68 -17.26
CA ILE A 154 -17.79 6.10 -18.47
C ILE A 154 -16.93 4.87 -18.11
N SER A 155 -17.07 3.79 -18.88
CA SER A 155 -16.23 2.60 -18.72
C SER A 155 -14.84 2.87 -19.32
N VAL A 156 -13.81 2.17 -18.84
CA VAL A 156 -12.45 2.34 -19.37
C VAL A 156 -12.38 1.88 -20.83
N VAL A 157 -13.10 0.83 -21.19
CA VAL A 157 -13.20 0.32 -22.56
C VAL A 157 -13.87 1.32 -23.49
N ASP A 158 -14.99 1.93 -23.07
CA ASP A 158 -15.67 2.96 -23.88
C ASP A 158 -14.77 4.20 -24.01
N PHE A 159 -14.02 4.57 -22.97
CA PHE A 159 -13.04 5.66 -23.04
C PHE A 159 -11.93 5.36 -24.06
N ILE A 160 -11.38 4.14 -24.07
CA ILE A 160 -10.37 3.71 -25.05
C ILE A 160 -10.94 3.73 -26.47
N ARG A 161 -12.18 3.25 -26.66
CA ARG A 161 -12.86 3.32 -27.96
C ARG A 161 -12.93 4.77 -28.46
N LEU A 162 -13.31 5.71 -27.59
CA LEU A 162 -13.39 7.12 -27.95
C LEU A 162 -12.01 7.74 -28.22
N MET A 163 -10.94 7.26 -27.59
CA MET A 163 -9.57 7.63 -27.96
C MET A 163 -9.22 7.13 -29.36
N GLU A 164 -9.52 5.88 -29.69
CA GLU A 164 -9.28 5.29 -31.02
C GLU A 164 -10.07 6.02 -32.12
N GLU A 165 -11.28 6.51 -31.81
CA GLU A 165 -12.09 7.35 -32.69
C GLU A 165 -11.60 8.80 -32.82
N GLY A 166 -10.58 9.20 -32.06
CA GLY A 166 -10.08 10.59 -32.03
C GLY A 166 -11.02 11.57 -31.31
N ALA A 167 -11.99 11.08 -30.54
CA ALA A 167 -12.91 11.93 -29.76
C ALA A 167 -12.26 12.47 -28.47
N VAL A 168 -11.17 11.87 -28.01
CA VAL A 168 -10.41 12.36 -26.85
C VAL A 168 -8.92 12.07 -27.01
N ASP A 169 -8.10 13.06 -26.66
CA ASP A 169 -6.65 12.92 -26.57
C ASP A 169 -6.20 13.13 -25.13
N ILE A 170 -5.23 12.34 -24.68
CA ILE A 170 -4.73 12.38 -23.30
C ILE A 170 -3.21 12.45 -23.26
N GLU A 171 -2.71 13.00 -22.17
CA GLU A 171 -1.30 13.01 -21.82
C GLU A 171 -1.09 12.32 -20.47
N PRO A 172 -0.15 11.35 -20.38
CA PRO A 172 0.16 10.72 -19.10
C PRO A 172 0.63 11.80 -18.10
N TYR A 173 0.12 11.72 -16.88
CA TYR A 173 0.45 12.66 -15.82
C TYR A 173 1.17 11.93 -14.68
N SER A 174 2.42 12.29 -14.44
CA SER A 174 3.19 11.75 -13.31
C SER A 174 3.07 12.65 -12.09
N TYR A 175 2.57 12.11 -10.98
CA TYR A 175 2.54 12.81 -9.69
C TYR A 175 3.93 13.28 -9.21
N GLN A 176 5.03 12.67 -9.69
CA GLN A 176 6.37 13.12 -9.35
C GLN A 176 6.68 14.54 -9.88
N GLU A 177 6.00 14.97 -10.94
CA GLU A 177 6.13 16.32 -11.48
C GLU A 177 5.28 17.35 -10.72
N ALA A 178 4.30 16.88 -9.93
CA ALA A 178 3.33 17.73 -9.23
C ALA A 178 3.88 18.33 -7.93
N MET A 179 4.88 17.72 -7.29
CA MET A 179 5.49 18.32 -6.11
C MET A 179 6.49 19.38 -6.59
N PRO A 180 6.22 20.69 -6.37
CA PRO A 180 7.14 21.73 -6.83
C PRO A 180 8.51 21.44 -6.26
N LEU A 181 9.55 21.54 -7.08
CA LEU A 181 10.93 21.19 -6.72
C LEU A 181 11.33 21.76 -5.35
N LYS A 182 10.87 22.99 -5.06
CA LYS A 182 11.06 23.68 -3.78
C LYS A 182 10.49 22.91 -2.58
N ALA A 183 9.26 22.38 -2.67
CA ALA A 183 8.64 21.60 -1.59
C ALA A 183 9.37 20.27 -1.38
N ARG A 184 9.77 19.60 -2.46
CA ARG A 184 10.57 18.36 -2.38
C ARG A 184 11.91 18.61 -1.70
N VAL A 185 12.60 19.69 -2.06
CA VAL A 185 13.85 20.11 -1.40
C VAL A 185 13.61 20.41 0.08
N VAL A 186 12.53 21.11 0.44
CA VAL A 186 12.20 21.41 1.84
C VAL A 186 11.98 20.14 2.65
N VAL A 187 11.21 19.17 2.14
CA VAL A 187 10.97 17.89 2.84
C VAL A 187 12.26 17.10 3.02
N ILE A 188 13.08 17.00 1.97
CA ILE A 188 14.37 16.31 2.04
C ILE A 188 15.30 17.02 3.03
N SER A 189 15.39 18.34 2.99
CA SER A 189 16.19 19.12 3.94
C SER A 189 15.70 18.96 5.37
N LEU A 190 14.38 18.88 5.60
CA LEU A 190 13.79 18.60 6.92
C LEU A 190 14.17 17.22 7.44
N LEU A 191 14.14 16.19 6.58
CA LEU A 191 14.60 14.84 6.93
C LEU A 191 16.10 14.80 7.22
N LEU A 192 16.89 15.56 6.46
CA LEU A 192 18.34 15.62 6.65
C LEU A 192 18.67 16.37 7.95
N LEU A 193 17.96 17.46 8.25
CA LEU A 193 18.06 18.20 9.51
C LEU A 193 17.62 17.35 10.70
N SER A 194 16.56 16.55 10.59
CA SER A 194 16.13 15.66 11.68
C SER A 194 17.14 14.55 11.93
N PHE A 195 17.75 14.00 10.87
CA PHE A 195 18.83 13.04 10.99
C PHE A 195 20.09 13.65 11.62
N LEU A 196 20.49 14.84 11.18
CA LEU A 196 21.60 15.59 11.78
C LEU A 196 21.33 15.93 13.25
N TYR A 197 20.08 16.28 13.59
CA TYR A 197 19.68 16.54 14.97
C TYR A 197 19.87 15.31 15.88
N LEU A 198 19.58 14.11 15.40
CA LEU A 198 19.83 12.86 16.14
C LEU A 198 21.33 12.62 16.38
N LEU A 199 22.18 13.04 15.44
CA LEU A 199 23.64 12.91 15.54
C LEU A 199 24.32 14.06 16.29
N LEU A 200 23.57 15.06 16.78
CA LEU A 200 24.16 16.14 17.57
C LEU A 200 24.79 15.58 18.85
N PRO A 201 26.00 16.03 19.23
CA PRO A 201 26.71 15.53 20.41
C PRO A 201 25.88 15.54 21.70
N VAL A 202 25.01 16.55 21.87
CA VAL A 202 24.13 16.70 23.04
C VAL A 202 23.10 15.55 23.13
N ASN A 203 22.58 15.07 22.00
CA ASN A 203 21.64 13.96 21.98
C ASN A 203 22.34 12.61 22.14
N LEU A 204 23.54 12.46 21.57
CA LEU A 204 24.38 11.28 21.79
C LEU A 204 24.78 11.14 23.26
N LEU A 205 25.07 12.25 23.94
CA LEU A 205 25.37 12.24 25.38
C LEU A 205 24.23 11.71 26.24
N LYS A 206 22.95 11.86 25.85
CA LYS A 206 21.83 11.24 26.59
C LYS A 206 21.92 9.71 26.63
N PHE A 207 22.55 9.10 25.62
CA PHE A 207 22.79 7.65 25.58
C PHE A 207 24.11 7.24 26.26
N SER A 208 24.99 8.18 26.60
CA SER A 208 26.23 7.88 27.33
C SER A 208 25.98 7.25 28.71
N ASP A 209 24.80 7.44 29.31
CA ASP A 209 24.44 6.78 30.57
C ASP A 209 24.38 5.25 30.43
N LEU A 210 23.96 4.72 29.28
CA LEU A 210 23.98 3.29 29.02
C LEU A 210 25.42 2.76 28.93
N LYS A 211 26.33 3.52 28.31
CA LYS A 211 27.75 3.15 28.22
C LYS A 211 28.49 3.28 29.55
N LEU A 212 28.09 4.23 30.39
CA LEU A 212 28.56 4.32 31.77
C LEU A 212 28.11 3.11 32.59
N LEU A 213 26.89 2.60 32.39
CA LEU A 213 26.41 1.37 33.03
C LEU A 213 27.15 0.13 32.54
N ASP A 214 27.42 0.02 31.23
CA ASP A 214 28.27 -1.06 30.66
C ASP A 214 29.66 -1.06 31.31
N ALA A 215 30.26 0.12 31.45
CA ALA A 215 31.57 0.30 32.06
C ALA A 215 31.56 0.01 33.57
N LEU A 216 30.50 0.39 34.27
CA LEU A 216 30.30 0.07 35.70
C LEU A 216 30.15 -1.44 35.91
N ASN A 217 29.41 -2.13 35.04
CA ASN A 217 29.30 -3.59 35.06
C ASN A 217 30.65 -4.27 34.83
N TRP A 218 31.47 -3.76 33.89
CA TRP A 218 32.83 -4.25 33.68
C TRP A 218 33.71 -4.05 34.94
N ALA A 219 33.70 -2.85 35.53
CA ALA A 219 34.48 -2.54 36.72
C ALA A 219 34.11 -3.41 37.93
N LEU A 220 32.81 -3.69 38.13
CA LEU A 220 32.33 -4.60 39.17
C LEU A 220 32.74 -6.06 38.92
N ARG A 221 32.71 -6.51 37.66
CA ARG A 221 33.09 -7.89 37.29
C ARG A 221 34.57 -8.15 37.54
N GLU A 222 35.43 -7.21 37.18
CA GLU A 222 36.88 -7.31 37.34
C GLU A 222 37.35 -7.02 38.78
N LYS A 223 36.42 -6.81 39.73
CA LYS A 223 36.70 -6.54 41.15
C LYS A 223 37.71 -5.41 41.38
N VAL A 224 37.69 -4.39 40.54
CA VAL A 224 38.58 -3.21 40.63
C VAL A 224 38.09 -2.22 41.71
N VAL A 225 37.21 -2.65 42.61
CA VAL A 225 36.62 -1.82 43.69
C VAL A 225 37.63 -1.57 44.82
N ASP A 226 38.61 -2.47 44.98
CA ASP A 226 39.61 -2.42 46.05
C ASP A 226 41.03 -2.00 45.57
N ASP A 227 41.15 -1.62 44.30
CA ASP A 227 42.40 -1.16 43.67
C ASP A 227 42.59 0.33 44.01
N GLU A 228 43.58 0.70 44.83
CA GLU A 228 44.00 2.10 45.04
C GLU A 228 44.65 2.66 43.77
N VAL A 229 43.82 2.94 42.77
CA VAL A 229 44.28 3.47 41.48
C VAL A 229 43.78 4.90 41.36
N GLU A 230 44.71 5.86 41.36
CA GLU A 230 44.38 7.27 41.16
C GLU A 230 43.58 7.47 39.87
N ARG A 231 43.97 6.79 38.76
CA ARG A 231 43.27 6.79 37.46
C ARG A 231 43.53 5.51 36.64
N LYS A 232 42.48 4.83 36.18
CA LYS A 232 42.57 3.65 35.27
C LYS A 232 41.72 3.87 34.02
N LYS A 233 42.28 3.60 32.84
CA LYS A 233 41.50 3.62 31.60
C LYS A 233 40.69 2.32 31.45
N LEU A 234 39.40 2.43 31.14
CA LEU A 234 38.52 1.29 30.90
C LEU A 234 38.52 0.86 29.41
N PRO A 235 38.25 -0.42 29.09
CA PRO A 235 38.20 -0.92 27.71
C PRO A 235 36.91 -0.55 26.97
N VAL A 236 36.00 0.19 27.61
CA VAL A 236 34.72 0.63 27.03
C VAL A 236 34.82 2.09 26.61
N THR A 237 34.27 2.42 25.44
CA THR A 237 34.16 3.80 24.96
C THR A 237 32.74 4.33 25.13
N ASP A 238 32.62 5.65 25.29
CA ASP A 238 31.33 6.32 25.30
C ASP A 238 30.69 6.41 23.88
N CYS A 239 29.51 7.01 23.79
CA CYS A 239 28.78 7.20 22.53
C CYS A 239 29.45 8.19 21.55
N LEU A 240 30.46 8.95 22.00
CA LEU A 240 31.28 9.84 21.18
C LEU A 240 32.64 9.21 20.82
N GLY A 241 32.85 7.93 21.14
CA GLY A 241 34.10 7.20 20.88
C GLY A 241 35.24 7.56 21.84
N ARG A 242 34.95 8.25 22.94
CA ARG A 242 35.92 8.67 23.96
C ARG A 242 36.11 7.56 24.98
N LYS A 243 37.26 7.60 25.63
CA LYS A 243 37.67 6.60 26.63
C LYS A 243 36.97 6.88 27.95
N LEU A 244 36.41 5.83 28.57
CA LEU A 244 35.91 5.91 29.93
C LEU A 244 37.03 5.64 30.92
N TRP A 245 36.96 6.26 32.09
CA TRP A 245 38.00 6.22 33.12
C TRP A 245 37.41 5.79 34.45
N LEU A 246 38.18 5.04 35.23
CA LEU A 246 37.95 4.86 36.65
C LEU A 246 38.81 5.89 37.38
N VAL A 247 38.18 6.73 38.18
CA VAL A 247 38.84 7.75 39.01
C VAL A 247 38.23 7.64 40.39
N GLU A 248 39.07 7.36 41.39
CA GLU A 248 38.63 7.08 42.76
C GLU A 248 37.55 5.97 42.76
N ASP A 249 36.37 6.25 43.33
CA ASP A 249 35.23 5.34 43.42
C ASP A 249 34.21 5.56 42.29
N ALA A 250 34.58 6.11 41.14
CA ALA A 250 33.62 6.41 40.07
C ALA A 250 34.11 6.08 38.66
N VAL A 251 33.16 5.68 37.81
CA VAL A 251 33.34 5.66 36.35
C VAL A 251 33.03 7.05 35.81
N VAL A 252 33.97 7.62 35.08
CA VAL A 252 33.92 8.99 34.54
C VAL A 252 34.05 8.95 33.02
N SER A 253 33.13 9.66 32.35
CA SER A 253 33.21 10.00 30.93
C SER A 253 33.53 11.49 30.80
N SER A 254 34.52 11.86 29.99
CA SER A 254 34.80 13.27 29.74
C SER A 254 33.64 13.95 29.04
N GLY A 255 33.30 15.16 29.50
CA GLY A 255 32.27 16.03 28.92
C GLY A 255 32.63 16.50 27.50
N LEU A 256 31.81 17.33 26.85
CA LEU A 256 31.97 17.71 25.44
C LEU A 256 33.35 18.31 25.11
N ASP A 257 34.01 18.92 26.09
CA ASP A 257 35.36 19.46 25.98
C ASP A 257 36.47 18.38 25.83
N GLY A 258 36.14 17.13 26.16
CA GLY A 258 37.05 15.98 26.10
C GLY A 258 38.10 15.97 27.22
N GLN A 259 38.04 16.90 28.17
CA GLN A 259 38.95 16.98 29.31
C GLN A 259 38.35 16.24 30.51
N LEU A 260 39.20 15.67 31.37
CA LEU A 260 38.76 15.02 32.60
C LEU A 260 38.94 15.97 33.77
N GLY A 261 37.98 15.98 34.69
CA GLY A 261 37.93 16.86 35.85
C GLY A 261 37.20 18.17 35.60
N THR A 262 36.48 18.30 34.49
CA THR A 262 35.69 19.48 34.13
C THR A 262 34.23 19.32 34.55
N GLY A 263 33.51 20.44 34.66
CA GLY A 263 32.15 20.46 35.22
C GLY A 263 31.08 19.77 34.35
N ASP A 264 31.40 19.42 33.11
CA ASP A 264 30.54 18.71 32.16
C ASP A 264 30.82 17.19 32.11
N ASP A 265 31.74 16.70 32.95
CA ASP A 265 32.00 15.26 33.12
C ASP A 265 30.77 14.52 33.63
N ARG A 266 30.49 13.37 33.01
CA ARG A 266 29.48 12.45 33.54
C ARG A 266 30.13 11.43 34.45
N ARG A 267 29.67 11.40 35.69
CA ARG A 267 30.17 10.51 36.74
C ARG A 267 29.09 9.52 37.17
N LYS A 268 29.46 8.25 37.30
CA LYS A 268 28.65 7.21 37.93
C LYS A 268 29.46 6.57 39.07
N PRO A 269 29.02 6.73 40.33
CA PRO A 269 29.74 6.16 41.47
C PRO A 269 29.65 4.63 41.45
N LEU A 270 30.75 3.99 41.83
CA LEU A 270 30.80 2.59 42.20
C LEU A 270 30.09 2.41 43.55
N PRO A 271 29.51 1.23 43.80
CA PRO A 271 28.97 0.90 45.10
C PRO A 271 30.09 0.75 46.14
N ARG A 272 29.78 1.04 47.40
CA ARG A 272 30.72 0.97 48.53
C ARG A 272 31.28 -0.45 48.72
N SER A 273 32.45 -0.54 49.36
CA SER A 273 33.07 -1.81 49.75
C SER A 273 32.08 -2.70 50.53
N GLY A 274 32.02 -3.97 50.15
CA GLY A 274 31.06 -4.95 50.68
C GLY A 274 29.76 -5.11 49.89
N TYR A 275 29.57 -4.35 48.80
CA TYR A 275 28.45 -4.56 47.89
C TYR A 275 28.57 -5.88 47.11
N THR A 276 27.61 -6.77 47.30
CA THR A 276 27.44 -8.01 46.52
C THR A 276 26.38 -7.76 45.44
N PRO A 277 26.75 -7.64 44.15
CA PRO A 277 25.77 -7.43 43.10
C PRO A 277 24.84 -8.63 43.00
N PHE A 278 23.53 -8.43 43.13
CA PHE A 278 22.53 -9.50 43.02
C PHE A 278 22.49 -10.12 41.60
N PHE A 279 22.91 -9.37 40.56
CA PHE A 279 23.02 -9.84 39.18
C PHE A 279 24.11 -9.06 38.43
N ALA A 280 25.26 -9.69 38.18
CA ALA A 280 26.15 -9.26 37.10
C ALA A 280 25.66 -9.96 35.82
N ILE A 281 25.10 -9.21 34.86
CA ILE A 281 24.59 -9.78 33.61
C ILE A 281 25.79 -10.27 32.79
N PRO A 282 25.90 -11.57 32.46
CA PRO A 282 26.94 -12.04 31.56
C PRO A 282 26.67 -11.50 30.16
N VAL A 283 27.63 -10.77 29.59
CA VAL A 283 27.58 -10.34 28.19
C VAL A 283 27.99 -11.54 27.32
N LYS A 284 27.11 -11.96 26.41
CA LYS A 284 27.46 -12.87 25.31
C LYS A 284 28.16 -12.10 24.20
#